data_AF-A0A352V358-F1
#
_entry.id   AF-A0A352V358-F1
#
_cell.length_a   1.000
_cell.length_b   1.000
_cell.length_c   1.000
_cell.angle_alpha   90.00
_cell.angle_beta   90.00
_cell.angle_gamma   90.00
#
_symmetry.space_group_name_H-M   'P 1'
#
loop_
_entity.id
_entity.type
_entity.pdbx_description
1 polymer ?
#
loop_
_entity_poly.entity_id
_entity_poly.type
_entity_poly.pdbx_seq_one_letter_code
_entity_poly.pdbx_strand_id
1 'polypeptide(L)' 'MKTMMMATAAFAVSAFAAFAENPMVGGAAMYEDKNIVENAVNSADHTTLV' A
#
# COMPACT_ATOMS: atom_id res chain seq x y z
N MET A 1 37.24 -4.97 18.63
CA MET A 1 36.63 -3.69 18.19
C MET A 1 36.23 -3.71 16.72
N LYS A 2 37.10 -4.13 15.79
CA LYS A 2 36.78 -4.21 14.34
C LYS A 2 35.64 -5.18 13.99
N THR A 3 35.53 -6.31 14.68
CA THR A 3 34.49 -7.33 14.45
C THR A 3 33.09 -6.87 14.89
N MET A 4 33.00 -6.00 15.90
CA MET A 4 31.72 -5.45 16.38
C MET A 4 31.17 -4.39 15.42
N MET A 5 32.03 -3.65 14.71
CA MET A 5 31.61 -2.68 13.69
C MET A 5 30.96 -3.33 12.45
N MET A 6 31.39 -4.54 12.07
CA MET A 6 30.77 -5.25 10.94
C MET A 6 29.38 -5.81 11.25
N ALA A 7 29.12 -6.20 12.50
CA ALA A 7 27.81 -6.70 12.91
C ALA A 7 26.72 -5.60 12.89
N THR A 8 27.07 -4.37 13.25
CA THR A 8 26.13 -3.22 13.24
C THR A 8 25.74 -2.76 11.83
N ALA A 9 26.63 -2.92 10.84
CA ALA A 9 26.35 -2.55 9.45
C ALA A 9 25.30 -3.45 8.78
N ALA A 10 25.19 -4.72 9.21
CA ALA A 10 24.22 -5.66 8.66
C ALA A 10 22.77 -5.36 9.11
N PHE A 11 22.58 -4.76 10.29
CA PHE A 11 21.25 -4.42 10.82
C PHE A 11 20.67 -3.13 10.20
N ALA A 12 21.52 -2.25 9.66
CA ALA A 12 21.09 -0.99 9.04
C ALA A 12 20.37 -1.18 7.69
N VAL A 13 20.43 -2.37 7.09
CA VAL A 13 19.86 -2.65 5.75
C VAL A 13 18.42 -3.17 5.80
N SER A 14 17.88 -3.53 6.97
CA SER A 14 16.50 -4.07 7.07
C SER A 14 15.40 -3.01 7.23
N ALA A 15 15.74 -1.72 7.25
CA ALA A 15 14.79 -0.64 7.51
C ALA A 15 14.10 -0.07 6.25
N PHE A 16 14.30 -0.69 5.08
CA PHE A 16 13.83 -0.12 3.81
C PHE A 16 12.44 -0.63 3.43
N ALA A 17 11.54 0.36 3.25
CA ALA A 17 10.21 0.34 2.63
C ALA A 17 9.00 -0.02 3.52
N ALA A 18 8.38 1.01 4.09
CA ALA A 18 6.94 0.99 4.39
C ALA A 18 6.19 1.53 3.17
N PHE A 19 5.50 0.67 2.42
CA PHE A 19 4.59 1.10 1.37
C PHE A 19 3.24 1.48 1.99
N ALA A 20 2.73 2.66 1.67
CA ALA A 20 1.36 3.03 2.03
C ALA A 20 0.39 2.20 1.18
N GLU A 21 -0.62 1.63 1.81
CA GLU A 21 -1.70 0.93 1.11
C GLU A 21 -2.65 1.97 0.47
N ASN A 22 -3.13 1.66 -0.74
CA ASN A 22 -4.13 2.51 -1.39
C ASN A 22 -5.47 2.42 -0.63
N PRO A 23 -6.21 3.54 -0.52
CA PRO A 23 -7.56 3.50 0.04
C PRO A 23 -8.47 2.60 -0.80
N MET A 24 -9.52 2.06 -0.18
CA MET A 24 -10.45 1.14 -0.82
C MET A 24 -11.78 1.84 -1.16
N VAL A 25 -12.35 1.50 -2.32
CA VAL A 25 -13.71 1.86 -2.72
C VAL A 25 -14.42 0.55 -3.07
N GLY A 26 -15.56 0.26 -2.41
CA GLY A 26 -16.39 -0.94 -2.61
C GLY A 26 -15.62 -2.25 -2.84
N GLY A 27 -14.67 -2.57 -1.97
CA GLY A 27 -13.92 -3.83 -2.03
C GLY A 27 -12.75 -3.87 -3.02
N ALA A 28 -12.46 -2.79 -3.75
CA ALA A 28 -11.31 -2.66 -4.65
C ALA A 28 -10.40 -1.47 -4.29
N ALA A 29 -9.13 -1.52 -4.69
CA ALA A 29 -8.19 -0.42 -4.48
C ALA A 29 -8.57 0.80 -5.33
N MET A 30 -8.47 2.00 -4.75
CA MET A 30 -8.68 3.27 -5.45
C MET A 30 -7.41 3.67 -6.20
N TYR A 31 -7.55 3.99 -7.49
CA TYR A 31 -6.44 4.46 -8.32
C TYR A 31 -6.45 5.99 -8.45
N GLU A 32 -5.26 6.59 -8.38
CA GLU A 32 -5.05 8.06 -8.43
C GLU A 32 -5.34 8.68 -9.80
N ASP A 33 -5.27 7.89 -10.87
CA ASP A 33 -5.57 8.30 -12.25
C ASP A 33 -7.08 8.30 -12.56
N LYS A 34 -7.90 7.82 -11.61
CA LYS A 34 -9.36 7.73 -11.74
C LYS A 34 -10.05 8.64 -10.74
N ASN A 35 -11.17 9.22 -11.15
CA ASN A 35 -12.05 9.94 -10.22
C ASN A 35 -12.86 8.96 -9.33
N ILE A 36 -13.61 9.49 -8.37
CA ILE A 36 -14.37 8.66 -7.42
C ILE A 36 -15.47 7.83 -8.10
N VAL A 37 -16.08 8.37 -9.16
CA VAL A 37 -17.14 7.68 -9.90
C VAL A 37 -16.54 6.50 -10.67
N GLU A 38 -15.40 6.72 -11.34
CA GLU A 38 -14.67 5.71 -12.10
C GLU A 38 -14.14 4.57 -11.22
N ASN A 39 -13.68 4.87 -10.00
CA ASN A 39 -13.30 3.82 -9.05
C ASN A 39 -14.54 3.06 -8.55
N ALA A 40 -15.62 3.76 -8.21
CA ALA A 40 -16.83 3.14 -7.66
C ALA A 40 -17.59 2.27 -8.67
N VAL A 41 -17.60 2.62 -9.97
CA VAL A 41 -18.26 1.83 -11.03
C VAL A 41 -17.49 0.56 -11.41
N ASN A 42 -16.20 0.49 -11.10
CA ASN A 42 -15.35 -0.69 -11.37
C ASN A 42 -15.07 -1.50 -10.09
N SER A 43 -15.91 -1.33 -9.08
CA SER A 43 -15.73 -1.90 -7.75
C SER A 43 -16.21 -3.35 -7.69
N ALA A 44 -15.71 -4.13 -6.72
CA ALA A 44 -16.17 -5.51 -6.53
C ALA A 44 -17.57 -5.55 -5.88
N ASP A 45 -17.82 -4.64 -4.95
CA ASP A 45 -19.04 -4.59 -4.16
C ASP A 45 -20.01 -3.55 -4.73
N HIS A 46 -21.11 -4.03 -5.29
CA HIS A 46 -22.22 -3.22 -5.75
C HIS A 46 -23.52 -3.66 -5.08
N THR A 47 -24.18 -2.73 -4.40
CA THR A 47 -25.57 -2.89 -3.95
C THR A 47 -26.44 -1.89 -4.69
N THR A 48 -27.47 -2.39 -5.37
CA THR A 48 -28.48 -1.55 -6.04
C THR A 48 -29.69 -1.41 -5.12
N LEU A 49 -30.07 -0.17 -4.76
CA LEU A 49 -31.15 0.15 -3.82
C LEU A 49 -32.50 0.40 -4.51
N VAL A 50 -32.85 -0.44 -5.49
CA VAL A 50 -34.13 -0.31 -6.23
C VAL A 50 -35.34 -0.67 -5.37
#